data_AF-A0A2R6KD06-F1
#
_entry.id   AF-A0A2R6KD06-F1
#
_cell.length_a   1.000
_cell.length_b   1.000
_cell.length_c   1.000
_cell.angle_alpha   90.00
_cell.angle_beta   90.00
_cell.angle_gamma   90.00
#
_symmetry.space_group_name_H-M   'P 1'
#
loop_
_entity.id
_entity.type
_entity.pdbx_description
1 polymer ?
#
loop_
_entity_poly.entity_id
_entity_poly.type
_entity_poly.pdbx_seq_one_letter_code
_entity_poly.pdbx_strand_id
1 'polypeptide(L)'
;MRATRRRAASVLVATLLLGVATVTLASFPPRPLRSVVTLVHTLGLRVASDWLAVVALLSLGERVASDEDPITRRTVGRLALAVFVGGFAVEVSPMARLVAEPAAVAAGVLVEGVANALQSSLFATGLFVATVAGGARLRDSLGARTTGGLPLAPTDRLFPRVGPGALGRVARVLAVVAVLWLGVELATRLALGVPYVWLAVVESAVAALSGAVDYAVLAVAFLALAADGTDLRSVAGTTAVVWVVLVVLGVAVALLSAGLGVLLVGATATPMGAVEGAGMGLWPEPDSWTHLLATGTFLAGAVGLSVVQRTTPGTEESDAGAAVKESGTPR
;
A
#
# COMPACT_ATOMS: atom_id res chain seq x y z
N MET A 1 -1.45 -28.62 -5.22
CA MET A 1 -2.44 -28.63 -4.11
C MET A 1 -1.93 -28.00 -2.81
N ARG A 2 -0.66 -28.20 -2.40
CA ARG A 2 -0.11 -27.61 -1.16
C ARG A 2 0.08 -26.08 -1.26
N ALA A 3 0.61 -25.57 -2.38
CA ALA A 3 0.69 -24.14 -2.68
C ALA A 3 -0.70 -23.47 -2.60
N THR A 4 -1.65 -23.92 -3.41
CA THR A 4 -3.05 -23.43 -3.37
C THR A 4 -3.70 -23.43 -1.98
N ARG A 5 -3.39 -24.39 -1.09
CA ARG A 5 -3.87 -24.39 0.31
C ARG A 5 -3.18 -23.35 1.18
N ARG A 6 -1.88 -23.11 0.99
CA ARG A 6 -1.13 -22.04 1.69
C ARG A 6 -1.61 -20.66 1.27
N ARG A 7 -1.87 -20.47 -0.03
CA ARG A 7 -2.50 -19.26 -0.56
C ARG A 7 -3.85 -18.99 0.07
N ALA A 8 -4.68 -20.02 0.16
CA ALA A 8 -5.99 -19.91 0.79
C ALA A 8 -5.86 -19.59 2.28
N ALA A 9 -4.92 -20.23 2.99
CA ALA A 9 -4.70 -19.98 4.41
C ALA A 9 -4.11 -18.58 4.71
N SER A 10 -3.13 -18.12 3.93
CA SER A 10 -2.55 -16.78 4.11
C SER A 10 -3.59 -15.70 3.79
N VAL A 11 -4.33 -15.83 2.68
CA VAL A 11 -5.42 -14.92 2.34
C VAL A 11 -6.50 -14.95 3.41
N LEU A 12 -6.89 -16.12 3.93
CA LEU A 12 -7.93 -16.24 4.95
C LEU A 12 -7.50 -15.63 6.28
N VAL A 13 -6.30 -15.94 6.77
CA VAL A 13 -5.74 -15.34 8.01
C VAL A 13 -5.65 -13.84 7.88
N ALA A 14 -5.11 -13.37 6.76
CA ALA A 14 -4.88 -11.96 6.54
C ALA A 14 -6.24 -11.22 6.36
N THR A 15 -7.25 -11.84 5.74
CA THR A 15 -8.62 -11.31 5.63
C THR A 15 -9.32 -11.29 6.98
N LEU A 16 -9.12 -12.31 7.81
CA LEU A 16 -9.69 -12.40 9.15
C LEU A 16 -9.08 -11.33 10.07
N LEU A 17 -7.77 -11.11 9.99
CA LEU A 17 -7.09 -10.02 10.71
C LEU A 17 -7.54 -8.64 10.24
N LEU A 18 -7.72 -8.44 8.94
CA LEU A 18 -8.26 -7.20 8.40
C LEU A 18 -9.70 -6.96 8.88
N GLY A 19 -10.53 -8.02 8.88
CA GLY A 19 -11.88 -7.99 9.41
C GLY A 19 -11.89 -7.63 10.90
N VAL A 20 -11.05 -8.27 11.71
CA VAL A 20 -10.90 -7.95 13.13
C VAL A 20 -10.45 -6.49 13.29
N ALA A 21 -9.37 -6.06 12.64
CA ALA A 21 -8.88 -4.68 12.73
C ALA A 21 -9.96 -3.65 12.35
N THR A 22 -10.72 -3.90 11.28
CA THR A 22 -11.83 -3.05 10.83
C THR A 22 -12.96 -3.00 11.87
N VAL A 23 -13.32 -4.14 12.47
CA VAL A 23 -14.34 -4.21 13.53
C VAL A 23 -13.86 -3.50 14.80
N THR A 24 -12.61 -3.69 15.21
CA THR A 24 -12.04 -3.02 16.39
C THR A 24 -11.98 -1.51 16.18
N LEU A 25 -11.58 -1.06 15.00
CA LEU A 25 -11.60 0.34 14.61
C LEU A 25 -13.03 0.90 14.61
N ALA A 26 -14.00 0.18 14.03
CA ALA A 26 -15.40 0.57 14.09
C ALA A 26 -16.00 0.59 15.52
N SER A 27 -15.32 -0.05 16.48
CA SER A 27 -15.74 -0.10 17.90
C SER A 27 -15.23 1.10 18.72
N PHE A 28 -14.29 1.90 18.21
CA PHE A 28 -13.88 3.14 18.86
C PHE A 28 -14.90 4.26 18.52
N PRO A 29 -15.44 4.98 19.52
CA PRO A 29 -16.54 5.92 19.29
C PRO A 29 -16.04 7.25 18.71
N PRO A 30 -16.68 7.75 17.63
CA PRO A 30 -17.07 9.15 17.60
C PRO A 30 -18.56 9.30 17.25
N ARG A 31 -19.22 10.29 17.87
CA ARG A 31 -20.61 10.70 17.59
C ARG A 31 -20.76 11.15 16.12
N PRO A 32 -21.99 11.28 15.55
CA PRO A 32 -23.26 10.57 15.75
C PRO A 32 -23.45 9.42 14.73
N LEU A 33 -24.25 8.41 15.06
CA LEU A 33 -24.42 7.11 14.34
C LEU A 33 -24.60 7.16 12.81
N ARG A 34 -25.08 8.28 12.25
CA ARG A 34 -25.26 8.45 10.80
C ARG A 34 -23.94 8.70 10.05
N SER A 35 -22.91 9.22 10.73
CA SER A 35 -21.55 9.36 10.20
C SER A 35 -20.77 8.04 10.29
N VAL A 36 -21.07 7.19 11.26
CA VAL A 36 -20.34 5.93 11.48
C VAL A 36 -20.58 4.94 10.34
N VAL A 37 -21.82 4.79 9.86
CA VAL A 37 -22.12 3.86 8.76
C VAL A 37 -21.50 4.33 7.45
N THR A 38 -21.57 5.63 7.15
CA THR A 38 -20.89 6.20 5.97
C THR A 38 -19.39 6.15 6.09
N LEU A 39 -18.83 6.41 7.27
CA LEU A 39 -17.39 6.36 7.54
C LEU A 39 -16.86 4.92 7.50
N VAL A 40 -17.54 3.94 8.10
CA VAL A 40 -17.19 2.51 7.98
C VAL A 40 -17.33 2.02 6.55
N HIS A 41 -18.31 2.52 5.80
CA HIS A 41 -18.48 2.19 4.39
C HIS A 41 -17.35 2.76 3.53
N THR A 42 -17.02 4.04 3.67
CA THR A 42 -15.92 4.68 2.90
C THR A 42 -14.56 4.14 3.30
N LEU A 43 -14.33 3.91 4.60
CA LEU A 43 -13.10 3.29 5.10
C LEU A 43 -13.00 1.82 4.67
N GLY A 44 -14.10 1.07 4.68
CA GLY A 44 -14.14 -0.32 4.24
C GLY A 44 -13.83 -0.50 2.76
N LEU A 45 -14.25 0.44 1.91
CA LEU A 45 -13.97 0.43 0.48
C LEU A 45 -12.50 0.70 0.18
N ARG A 46 -11.91 1.70 0.83
CA ARG A 46 -10.48 2.03 0.71
C ARG A 46 -9.58 0.90 1.22
N VAL A 47 -9.98 0.26 2.31
CA VAL A 47 -9.31 -0.93 2.85
C VAL A 47 -9.39 -2.09 1.86
N ALA A 48 -10.55 -2.28 1.21
CA ALA A 48 -10.72 -3.35 0.24
C ALA A 48 -9.90 -3.15 -1.05
N SER A 49 -9.71 -1.91 -1.53
CA SER A 49 -8.84 -1.63 -2.68
C SER A 49 -7.36 -1.88 -2.36
N ASP A 50 -6.88 -1.40 -1.21
CA ASP A 50 -5.51 -1.64 -0.75
C ASP A 50 -5.27 -3.13 -0.46
N TRP A 51 -6.29 -3.83 -0.01
CA TRP A 51 -6.25 -5.28 0.20
C TRP A 51 -6.00 -6.08 -1.07
N LEU A 52 -6.60 -5.68 -2.20
CA LEU A 52 -6.35 -6.34 -3.48
C LEU A 52 -4.87 -6.28 -3.87
N ALA A 53 -4.21 -5.14 -3.61
CA ALA A 53 -2.77 -5.00 -3.83
C ALA A 53 -1.98 -5.97 -2.96
N VAL A 54 -2.32 -6.08 -1.67
CA VAL A 54 -1.68 -7.01 -0.72
C VAL A 54 -1.88 -8.47 -1.16
N VAL A 55 -3.10 -8.87 -1.53
CA VAL A 55 -3.39 -10.23 -2.02
C VAL A 55 -2.60 -10.54 -3.30
N ALA A 56 -2.49 -9.58 -4.21
CA ALA A 56 -1.66 -9.73 -5.40
C ALA A 56 -0.17 -9.89 -5.05
N LEU A 57 0.36 -9.10 -4.10
CA LEU A 57 1.73 -9.25 -3.61
C LEU A 57 1.98 -10.61 -2.95
N LEU A 58 1.08 -11.07 -2.08
CA LEU A 58 1.18 -12.39 -1.44
C LEU A 58 1.15 -13.51 -2.47
N SER A 59 0.29 -13.39 -3.49
CA SER A 59 0.26 -14.36 -4.56
C SER A 59 1.54 -14.43 -5.39
N LEU A 60 2.23 -13.30 -5.54
CA LEU A 60 3.50 -13.26 -6.23
C LEU A 60 4.62 -13.79 -5.32
N GLY A 61 4.62 -13.43 -4.05
CA GLY A 61 5.57 -13.93 -3.04
C GLY A 61 5.54 -15.45 -2.94
N GLU A 62 4.35 -16.07 -3.00
CA GLU A 62 4.21 -17.52 -3.03
C GLU A 62 4.78 -18.14 -4.32
N ARG A 63 4.56 -17.52 -5.48
CA ARG A 63 5.17 -17.98 -6.75
C ARG A 63 6.69 -17.89 -6.71
N VAL A 64 7.23 -16.83 -6.10
CA VAL A 64 8.68 -16.71 -5.85
C VAL A 64 9.17 -17.84 -4.94
N ALA A 65 8.43 -18.15 -3.88
CA ALA A 65 8.82 -19.13 -2.86
C ALA A 65 8.64 -20.60 -3.28
N SER A 66 7.79 -20.87 -4.28
CA SER A 66 7.54 -22.23 -4.76
C SER A 66 8.41 -22.62 -5.96
N ASP A 67 8.99 -21.65 -6.66
CA ASP A 67 9.76 -21.82 -7.91
C ASP A 67 9.02 -22.64 -9.00
N GLU A 68 7.70 -22.85 -8.84
CA GLU A 68 6.87 -23.69 -9.71
C GLU A 68 6.51 -22.97 -11.03
N ASP A 69 6.57 -21.62 -11.07
CA ASP A 69 6.14 -20.79 -12.21
C ASP A 69 7.09 -19.61 -12.48
N PRO A 70 7.54 -19.37 -13.73
CA PRO A 70 8.33 -18.18 -14.05
C PRO A 70 7.48 -16.90 -13.94
N ILE A 71 7.99 -15.94 -13.16
CA ILE A 71 7.36 -14.62 -13.03
C ILE A 71 7.66 -13.79 -14.28
N THR A 72 6.69 -13.73 -15.19
CA THR A 72 6.78 -12.93 -16.41
C THR A 72 6.16 -11.54 -16.23
N ARG A 73 6.58 -10.59 -17.06
CA ARG A 73 5.93 -9.26 -17.16
C ARG A 73 4.43 -9.37 -17.43
N ARG A 74 4.00 -10.40 -18.17
CA ARG A 74 2.58 -10.64 -18.48
C ARG A 74 1.79 -11.05 -17.24
N THR A 75 2.36 -11.87 -16.37
CA THR A 75 1.72 -12.25 -15.09
C THR A 75 1.57 -11.04 -14.18
N VAL A 76 2.62 -10.23 -14.05
CA VAL A 76 2.58 -8.98 -13.26
C VAL A 76 1.57 -8.00 -13.85
N GLY A 77 1.55 -7.82 -15.18
CA GLY A 77 0.59 -6.94 -15.84
C GLY A 77 -0.87 -7.37 -15.66
N ARG A 78 -1.14 -8.68 -15.70
CA ARG A 78 -2.49 -9.22 -15.42
C ARG A 78 -2.91 -8.99 -13.98
N LEU A 79 -2.02 -9.18 -13.02
CA LEU A 79 -2.31 -8.91 -11.60
C LEU A 79 -2.51 -7.42 -11.35
N ALA A 80 -1.67 -6.55 -11.91
CA ALA A 80 -1.85 -5.10 -11.82
C ALA A 80 -3.19 -4.66 -12.41
N LEU A 81 -3.57 -5.21 -13.57
CA LEU A 81 -4.89 -4.95 -14.16
C LEU A 81 -6.03 -5.44 -13.25
N ALA A 82 -5.88 -6.62 -12.62
CA ALA A 82 -6.88 -7.15 -11.70
C ALA A 82 -7.01 -6.29 -10.43
N VAL A 83 -5.90 -5.79 -9.87
CA VAL A 83 -5.91 -4.85 -8.73
C VAL A 83 -6.60 -3.55 -9.13
N PHE A 84 -6.26 -3.00 -10.30
CA PHE A 84 -6.88 -1.77 -10.80
C PHE A 84 -8.39 -1.92 -11.01
N VAL A 85 -8.80 -2.89 -11.83
CA VAL A 85 -10.21 -3.13 -12.17
C VAL A 85 -11.00 -3.55 -10.94
N GLY A 86 -10.44 -4.41 -10.09
CA GLY A 86 -11.08 -4.84 -8.85
C GLY A 86 -11.26 -3.70 -7.87
N GLY A 87 -10.22 -2.89 -7.65
CA GLY A 87 -10.28 -1.72 -6.78
C GLY A 87 -11.29 -0.69 -7.27
N PHE A 88 -11.26 -0.39 -8.57
CA PHE A 88 -12.23 0.51 -9.20
C PHE A 88 -13.66 -0.01 -9.06
N ALA A 89 -13.89 -1.31 -9.31
CA ALA A 89 -15.23 -1.90 -9.17
C ALA A 89 -15.75 -1.86 -7.72
N VAL A 90 -14.87 -2.07 -6.74
CA VAL A 90 -15.20 -1.94 -5.32
C VAL A 90 -15.64 -0.52 -5.01
N GLU A 91 -14.84 0.48 -5.41
CA GLU A 91 -15.07 1.89 -5.10
C GLU A 91 -16.27 2.50 -5.82
N VAL A 92 -16.59 2.02 -7.03
CA VAL A 92 -17.76 2.47 -7.82
C VAL A 92 -19.05 1.74 -7.42
N SER A 93 -18.98 0.57 -6.79
CA SER A 93 -20.13 -0.24 -6.36
C SER A 93 -21.22 0.55 -5.59
N PRO A 94 -20.90 1.45 -4.65
CA PRO A 94 -21.90 2.27 -3.96
C PRO A 94 -22.62 3.23 -4.91
N MET A 95 -21.94 3.72 -5.95
CA MET A 95 -22.51 4.67 -6.91
C MET A 95 -23.52 4.01 -7.83
N ALA A 96 -23.36 2.73 -8.15
CA ALA A 96 -24.34 1.97 -8.91
C ALA A 96 -25.72 1.92 -8.21
N ARG A 97 -25.73 1.98 -6.86
CA ARG A 97 -26.98 2.07 -6.08
C ARG A 97 -27.60 3.46 -6.16
N LEU A 98 -26.78 4.53 -6.21
CA LEU A 98 -27.25 5.91 -6.34
C LEU A 98 -27.84 6.21 -7.72
N VAL A 99 -27.32 5.58 -8.79
CA VAL A 99 -27.88 5.69 -10.14
C VAL A 99 -29.22 4.93 -10.28
N ALA A 100 -29.44 3.91 -9.45
CA ALA A 100 -30.69 3.14 -9.44
C ALA A 100 -31.81 3.81 -8.62
N GLU A 101 -31.51 4.80 -7.78
CA GLU A 101 -32.51 5.59 -7.07
C GLU A 101 -33.02 6.75 -7.96
N PRO A 102 -34.34 7.01 -8.03
CA PRO A 102 -34.95 7.95 -8.98
C PRO A 102 -34.71 9.43 -8.66
N ALA A 103 -33.86 9.75 -7.69
CA ALA A 103 -33.53 11.13 -7.37
C ALA A 103 -32.52 11.68 -8.38
N ALA A 104 -32.67 12.96 -8.76
CA ALA A 104 -31.71 13.66 -9.61
C ALA A 104 -30.38 13.81 -8.84
N VAL A 105 -29.51 12.81 -8.94
CA VAL A 105 -28.14 12.90 -8.44
C VAL A 105 -27.45 14.01 -9.22
N ALA A 106 -26.93 15.01 -8.51
CA ALA A 106 -26.15 16.08 -9.15
C ALA A 106 -24.96 15.44 -9.88
N ALA A 107 -24.84 15.67 -11.19
CA ALA A 107 -23.80 15.06 -12.03
C ALA A 107 -22.38 15.28 -11.46
N GLY A 108 -22.14 16.37 -10.72
CA GLY A 108 -20.89 16.63 -10.02
C GLY A 108 -20.51 15.55 -9.00
N VAL A 109 -21.47 15.02 -8.23
CA VAL A 109 -21.22 13.97 -7.22
C VAL A 109 -20.79 12.66 -7.87
N LEU A 110 -21.35 12.35 -9.05
CA LEU A 110 -20.96 11.16 -9.82
C LEU A 110 -19.55 11.33 -10.41
N VAL A 111 -19.23 12.50 -10.96
CA VAL A 111 -17.91 12.79 -11.52
C VAL A 111 -16.83 12.75 -10.43
N GLU A 112 -17.06 13.38 -9.29
CA GLU A 112 -16.13 13.37 -8.16
C GLU A 112 -15.91 11.97 -7.59
N GLY A 113 -16.98 11.19 -7.39
CA GLY A 113 -16.81 9.84 -6.85
C GLY A 113 -16.17 8.87 -7.84
N VAL A 114 -16.41 9.01 -9.15
CA VAL A 114 -15.67 8.24 -10.17
C VAL A 114 -14.20 8.64 -10.19
N ALA A 115 -13.89 9.93 -10.11
CA ALA A 115 -12.51 10.42 -10.03
C ALA A 115 -11.80 9.85 -8.79
N ASN A 116 -12.44 9.89 -7.62
CA ASN A 116 -11.92 9.32 -6.38
C ASN A 116 -11.67 7.80 -6.50
N ALA A 117 -12.60 7.04 -7.08
CA ALA A 117 -12.44 5.61 -7.31
C ALA A 117 -11.27 5.29 -8.26
N LEU A 118 -11.09 6.12 -9.29
CA LEU A 118 -10.00 5.97 -10.26
C LEU A 118 -8.65 6.29 -9.60
N GLN A 119 -8.63 7.30 -8.76
CA GLN A 119 -7.46 7.70 -7.98
C GLN A 119 -7.05 6.66 -6.93
N SER A 120 -7.99 6.14 -6.14
CA SER A 120 -7.69 5.13 -5.12
C SER A 120 -7.20 3.82 -5.76
N SER A 121 -7.83 3.38 -6.85
CA SER A 121 -7.38 2.21 -7.62
C SER A 121 -6.00 2.41 -8.28
N LEU A 122 -5.69 3.62 -8.76
CA LEU A 122 -4.34 3.96 -9.27
C LEU A 122 -3.28 3.80 -8.19
N PHE A 123 -3.53 4.28 -6.98
CA PHE A 123 -2.58 4.17 -5.88
C PHE A 123 -2.39 2.75 -5.37
N ALA A 124 -3.47 1.97 -5.19
CA ALA A 124 -3.39 0.56 -4.82
C ALA A 124 -2.62 -0.26 -5.88
N THR A 125 -2.87 0.01 -7.16
CA THR A 125 -2.12 -0.62 -8.26
C THR A 125 -0.67 -0.16 -8.28
N GLY A 126 -0.43 1.13 -8.01
CA GLY A 126 0.88 1.73 -7.87
C GLY A 126 1.73 1.06 -6.80
N LEU A 127 1.15 0.84 -5.61
CA LEU A 127 1.77 0.08 -4.52
C LEU A 127 2.22 -1.30 -5.00
N PHE A 128 1.31 -2.08 -5.60
CA PHE A 128 1.63 -3.40 -6.13
C PHE A 128 2.79 -3.34 -7.13
N VAL A 129 2.70 -2.50 -8.16
CA VAL A 129 3.73 -2.39 -9.21
C VAL A 129 5.06 -1.90 -8.65
N ALA A 130 5.04 -0.95 -7.71
CA ALA A 130 6.24 -0.40 -7.09
C ALA A 130 6.98 -1.46 -6.26
N THR A 131 6.27 -2.21 -5.42
CA THR A 131 6.85 -3.31 -4.64
C THR A 131 7.39 -4.41 -5.55
N VAL A 132 6.68 -4.78 -6.62
CA VAL A 132 7.18 -5.80 -7.56
C VAL A 132 8.42 -5.32 -8.32
N ALA A 133 8.43 -4.07 -8.80
CA ALA A 133 9.56 -3.50 -9.53
C ALA A 133 10.80 -3.33 -8.62
N GLY A 134 10.59 -2.88 -7.39
CA GLY A 134 11.64 -2.81 -6.37
C GLY A 134 12.20 -4.19 -6.03
N GLY A 135 11.32 -5.19 -5.87
CA GLY A 135 11.68 -6.56 -5.54
C GLY A 135 12.46 -7.25 -6.67
N ALA A 136 12.06 -7.04 -7.93
CA ALA A 136 12.81 -7.51 -9.09
C ALA A 136 14.22 -6.91 -9.12
N ARG A 137 14.35 -5.60 -8.90
CA ARG A 137 15.66 -4.94 -8.87
C ARG A 137 16.53 -5.44 -7.71
N LEU A 138 15.90 -5.68 -6.55
CA LEU A 138 16.57 -6.22 -5.39
C LEU A 138 17.09 -7.64 -5.66
N ARG A 139 16.28 -8.50 -6.27
CA ARG A 139 16.66 -9.87 -6.68
C ARG A 139 17.83 -9.86 -7.67
N ASP A 140 17.82 -8.95 -8.65
CA ASP A 140 18.95 -8.80 -9.58
C ASP A 140 20.25 -8.43 -8.85
N SER A 141 20.16 -7.55 -7.83
CA SER A 141 21.33 -7.10 -7.06
C SER A 141 21.87 -8.15 -6.08
N LEU A 142 21.01 -9.02 -5.56
CA LEU A 142 21.38 -10.10 -4.64
C LEU A 142 21.92 -11.34 -5.37
N GLY A 143 21.77 -11.40 -6.69
CA GLY A 143 22.16 -12.54 -7.52
C GLY A 143 21.17 -13.70 -7.41
N ALA A 144 21.05 -14.51 -8.47
CA ALA A 144 20.08 -15.61 -8.60
C ALA A 144 20.28 -16.79 -7.61
N ARG A 145 21.12 -16.66 -6.57
CA ARG A 145 21.56 -17.75 -5.67
C ARG A 145 20.99 -17.70 -4.26
N THR A 146 20.10 -16.77 -3.92
CA THR A 146 19.30 -16.94 -2.69
C THR A 146 18.23 -17.98 -2.96
N THR A 147 18.61 -19.22 -2.66
CA THR A 147 17.79 -20.44 -2.53
C THR A 147 16.32 -20.17 -2.26
N GLY A 148 15.49 -20.20 -3.32
CA GLY A 148 14.07 -20.58 -3.36
C GLY A 148 13.05 -20.04 -2.34
N GLY A 149 13.46 -19.24 -1.36
CA GLY A 149 12.66 -18.87 -0.21
C GLY A 149 13.00 -17.46 0.21
N LEU A 150 11.97 -16.72 0.62
CA LEU A 150 12.18 -15.43 1.27
C LEU A 150 13.00 -15.68 2.55
N PRO A 151 14.12 -14.98 2.76
CA PRO A 151 14.97 -15.20 3.94
C PRO A 151 14.17 -15.01 5.22
N LEU A 152 14.48 -15.78 6.26
CA LEU A 152 13.98 -15.55 7.62
C LEU A 152 14.83 -14.45 8.27
N ALA A 153 14.21 -13.61 9.11
CA ALA A 153 14.82 -12.41 9.69
C ALA A 153 16.18 -12.72 10.33
N PRO A 154 17.31 -12.19 9.81
CA PRO A 154 18.57 -12.27 10.52
C PRO A 154 18.49 -11.36 11.76
N THR A 155 18.78 -11.91 12.94
CA THR A 155 18.64 -11.22 14.24
C THR A 155 19.62 -10.05 14.43
N ASP A 156 20.68 -9.96 13.61
CA ASP A 156 21.86 -9.16 13.95
C ASP A 156 22.10 -7.95 13.03
N ARG A 157 21.16 -7.60 12.13
CA ARG A 157 21.34 -6.48 11.19
C ARG A 157 20.54 -5.25 11.58
N LEU A 158 21.24 -4.12 11.65
CA LEU A 158 20.69 -2.79 11.95
C LEU A 158 19.98 -2.14 10.76
N PHE A 159 20.32 -2.50 9.51
CA PHE A 159 19.75 -1.90 8.30
C PHE A 159 19.23 -2.98 7.33
N PRO A 160 18.09 -2.72 6.67
CA PRO A 160 17.50 -3.69 5.75
C PRO A 160 18.33 -3.83 4.47
N ARG A 161 18.24 -4.99 3.80
CA ARG A 161 18.99 -5.29 2.55
C ARG A 161 18.53 -4.48 1.33
N VAL A 162 17.64 -3.51 1.49
CA VAL A 162 17.07 -2.72 0.39
C VAL A 162 18.10 -1.72 -0.15
N GLY A 163 18.67 -2.01 -1.31
CA GLY A 163 19.64 -1.12 -1.97
C GLY A 163 19.00 0.13 -2.61
N PRO A 164 19.80 1.19 -2.89
CA PRO A 164 19.31 2.46 -3.43
C PRO A 164 18.66 2.31 -4.81
N GLY A 165 19.08 1.33 -5.60
CA GLY A 165 18.46 1.03 -6.90
C GLY A 165 17.01 0.53 -6.79
N ALA A 166 16.67 -0.19 -5.72
CA ALA A 166 15.30 -0.64 -5.47
C ALA A 166 14.42 0.55 -5.02
N LEU A 167 14.95 1.39 -4.13
CA LEU A 167 14.29 2.63 -3.70
C LEU A 167 14.01 3.56 -4.88
N GLY A 168 14.99 3.76 -5.77
CA GLY A 168 14.81 4.58 -6.97
C GLY A 168 13.75 4.04 -7.94
N ARG A 169 13.56 2.71 -8.00
CA ARG A 169 12.50 2.10 -8.80
C ARG A 169 11.11 2.32 -8.19
N VAL A 170 10.98 2.14 -6.88
CA VAL A 170 9.74 2.44 -6.14
C VAL A 170 9.34 3.89 -6.35
N ALA A 171 10.27 4.82 -6.09
CA ALA A 171 10.06 6.25 -6.24
C ALA A 171 9.63 6.61 -7.68
N ARG A 172 10.25 6.02 -8.70
CA ARG A 172 9.89 6.26 -10.10
C ARG A 172 8.48 5.80 -10.44
N VAL A 173 8.05 4.63 -9.95
CA VAL A 173 6.69 4.13 -10.21
C VAL A 173 5.67 5.06 -9.55
N LEU A 174 5.89 5.43 -8.29
CA LEU A 174 4.96 6.29 -7.56
C LEU A 174 4.95 7.73 -8.05
N ALA A 175 6.06 8.25 -8.58
CA ALA A 175 6.08 9.54 -9.27
C ALA A 175 5.16 9.53 -10.50
N VAL A 176 5.14 8.44 -11.27
CA VAL A 176 4.21 8.30 -12.42
C VAL A 176 2.76 8.26 -11.94
N VAL A 177 2.48 7.52 -10.87
CA VAL A 177 1.14 7.45 -10.27
C VAL A 177 0.69 8.82 -9.76
N ALA A 178 1.58 9.58 -9.10
CA ALA A 178 1.29 10.93 -8.61
C ALA A 178 0.94 11.88 -9.76
N VAL A 179 1.67 11.81 -10.89
CA VAL A 179 1.39 12.62 -12.08
C VAL A 179 0.04 12.25 -12.70
N LEU A 180 -0.28 10.96 -12.78
CA LEU A 180 -1.59 10.50 -13.28
C LEU A 180 -2.72 10.96 -12.37
N TRP A 181 -2.56 10.82 -11.06
CA TRP A 181 -3.52 11.30 -10.05
C TRP A 181 -3.77 12.80 -10.21
N LEU A 182 -2.68 13.58 -10.30
CA LEU A 182 -2.74 15.03 -10.48
C LEU A 182 -3.51 15.41 -11.75
N GLY A 183 -3.27 14.68 -12.85
CA GLY A 183 -4.00 14.87 -14.11
C GLY A 183 -5.49 14.61 -13.97
N VAL A 184 -5.88 13.53 -13.29
CA VAL A 184 -7.31 13.18 -13.04
C VAL A 184 -7.98 14.23 -12.16
N GLU A 185 -7.33 14.64 -11.08
CA GLU A 185 -7.87 15.64 -10.15
C GLU A 185 -8.06 16.99 -10.86
N LEU A 186 -7.05 17.45 -11.60
CA LEU A 186 -7.12 18.70 -12.36
C LEU A 186 -8.19 18.66 -13.44
N ALA A 187 -8.29 17.58 -14.20
CA ALA A 187 -9.34 17.43 -15.21
C ALA A 187 -10.74 17.49 -14.60
N THR A 188 -10.92 16.86 -13.43
CA THR A 188 -12.18 16.86 -12.67
C THR A 188 -12.53 18.26 -12.19
N ARG A 189 -11.59 18.95 -11.54
CA ARG A 189 -11.77 20.31 -11.03
C ARG A 189 -12.03 21.33 -12.15
N LEU A 190 -11.34 21.21 -13.28
CA LEU A 190 -11.57 22.06 -14.45
C LEU A 190 -12.95 21.82 -15.07
N ALA A 191 -13.40 20.57 -15.15
CA ALA A 191 -14.73 20.23 -15.65
C ALA A 191 -15.87 20.77 -14.76
N LEU A 192 -15.62 20.91 -13.45
CA LEU A 192 -16.58 21.44 -12.47
C LEU A 192 -16.53 22.96 -12.30
N GLY A 193 -15.59 23.65 -12.96
CA GLY A 193 -15.54 25.11 -13.01
C GLY A 193 -14.98 25.78 -11.74
N VAL A 194 -13.84 25.30 -11.24
CA VAL A 194 -13.22 25.86 -10.02
C VAL A 194 -12.79 27.33 -10.23
N PRO A 195 -13.16 28.26 -9.30
CA PRO A 195 -12.90 29.69 -9.45
C PRO A 195 -11.41 30.09 -9.40
N TYR A 196 -10.56 29.28 -8.76
CA TYR A 196 -9.13 29.58 -8.56
C TYR A 196 -8.25 28.43 -9.09
N VAL A 197 -7.86 28.49 -10.37
CA VAL A 197 -7.11 27.42 -11.04
C VAL A 197 -5.77 27.12 -10.37
N TRP A 198 -5.01 28.15 -9.97
CA TRP A 198 -3.71 27.95 -9.34
C TRP A 198 -3.81 27.34 -7.93
N LEU A 199 -4.85 27.71 -7.18
CA LEU A 199 -5.18 27.11 -5.90
C LEU A 199 -5.47 25.63 -6.08
N ALA A 200 -6.29 25.29 -7.09
CA ALA A 200 -6.60 23.91 -7.43
C ALA A 200 -5.34 23.11 -7.81
N VAL A 201 -4.46 23.67 -8.64
CA VAL A 201 -3.19 23.00 -9.02
C VAL A 201 -2.33 22.68 -7.80
N VAL A 202 -2.15 23.64 -6.88
CA VAL A 202 -1.31 23.43 -5.69
C VAL A 202 -1.91 22.40 -4.75
N GLU A 203 -3.21 22.49 -4.48
CA GLU A 203 -3.91 21.55 -3.60
C GLU A 203 -3.89 20.13 -4.16
N SER A 204 -4.17 19.97 -5.46
CA SER A 204 -4.05 18.68 -6.14
C SER A 204 -2.59 18.17 -6.11
N ALA A 205 -1.59 19.02 -6.33
CA ALA A 205 -0.20 18.58 -6.29
C ALA A 205 0.21 18.08 -4.89
N VAL A 206 -0.21 18.78 -3.83
CA VAL A 206 0.05 18.39 -2.44
C VAL A 206 -0.64 17.06 -2.11
N ALA A 207 -1.90 16.89 -2.49
CA ALA A 207 -2.64 15.66 -2.29
C ALA A 207 -2.06 14.47 -3.08
N ALA A 208 -1.61 14.69 -4.32
CA ALA A 208 -0.94 13.67 -5.12
C ALA A 208 0.36 13.18 -4.46
N LEU A 209 1.16 14.15 -3.97
CA LEU A 209 2.44 13.88 -3.33
C LEU A 209 2.23 13.14 -2.00
N SER A 210 1.20 13.52 -1.24
CA SER A 210 0.75 12.85 -0.02
C SER A 210 0.55 11.35 -0.23
N GLY A 211 -0.37 10.99 -1.13
CA GLY A 211 -0.64 9.59 -1.41
C GLY A 211 0.62 8.87 -1.90
N ALA A 212 1.38 9.49 -2.81
CA ALA A 212 2.59 8.87 -3.34
C ALA A 212 3.63 8.56 -2.26
N VAL A 213 3.79 9.43 -1.27
CA VAL A 213 4.70 9.23 -0.13
C VAL A 213 4.21 8.10 0.76
N ASP A 214 2.92 8.09 1.13
CA ASP A 214 2.35 7.05 1.99
C ASP A 214 2.55 5.66 1.37
N TYR A 215 2.18 5.50 0.10
CA TYR A 215 2.34 4.25 -0.62
C TYR A 215 3.82 3.89 -0.87
N ALA A 216 4.73 4.88 -0.93
CA ALA A 216 6.17 4.61 -1.03
C ALA A 216 6.70 3.99 0.26
N VAL A 217 6.31 4.55 1.41
CA VAL A 217 6.71 4.02 2.73
C VAL A 217 6.20 2.58 2.89
N LEU A 218 4.94 2.31 2.54
CA LEU A 218 4.38 0.97 2.57
C LEU A 218 5.10 0.01 1.61
N ALA A 219 5.37 0.44 0.37
CA ALA A 219 6.07 -0.37 -0.61
C ALA A 219 7.47 -0.77 -0.13
N VAL A 220 8.22 0.18 0.44
CA VAL A 220 9.57 -0.04 0.98
C VAL A 220 9.53 -0.92 2.21
N ALA A 221 8.54 -0.75 3.10
CA ALA A 221 8.36 -1.60 4.27
C ALA A 221 8.10 -3.06 3.87
N PHE A 222 7.23 -3.29 2.87
CA PHE A 222 7.02 -4.63 2.32
C PHE A 222 8.29 -5.22 1.69
N LEU A 223 9.08 -4.40 0.98
CA LEU A 223 10.35 -4.83 0.44
C LEU A 223 11.34 -5.22 1.53
N ALA A 224 11.45 -4.44 2.60
CA ALA A 224 12.32 -4.75 3.73
C ALA A 224 11.92 -6.08 4.38
N LEU A 225 10.63 -6.27 4.68
CA LEU A 225 10.11 -7.52 5.24
C LEU A 225 10.33 -8.73 4.30
N ALA A 226 10.22 -8.53 2.99
CA ALA A 226 10.49 -9.59 2.01
C ALA A 226 12.00 -9.90 1.88
N ALA A 227 12.85 -8.88 2.01
CA ALA A 227 14.30 -8.98 1.81
C ALA A 227 15.05 -9.52 3.03
N ASP A 228 14.57 -9.20 4.22
CA ASP A 228 15.20 -9.60 5.48
C ASP A 228 14.44 -10.74 6.13
N GLY A 229 13.12 -10.83 5.96
CA GLY A 229 12.27 -11.86 6.54
C GLY A 229 11.28 -11.31 7.56
N THR A 230 10.26 -12.11 7.88
CA THR A 230 9.17 -11.71 8.77
C THR A 230 9.12 -12.54 10.05
N ASP A 231 9.50 -11.88 11.14
CA ASP A 231 9.28 -12.29 12.52
C ASP A 231 8.56 -11.21 13.34
N LEU A 232 7.97 -11.58 14.48
CA LEU A 232 7.21 -10.67 15.35
C LEU A 232 7.99 -9.38 15.70
N ARG A 233 9.29 -9.51 15.99
CA ARG A 233 10.17 -8.36 16.29
C ARG A 233 10.38 -7.46 15.07
N SER A 234 10.61 -8.05 13.89
CA SER A 234 10.75 -7.29 12.65
C SER A 234 9.45 -6.58 12.27
N VAL A 235 8.29 -7.24 12.42
CA VAL A 235 6.99 -6.63 12.12
C VAL A 235 6.72 -5.46 13.06
N ALA A 236 6.94 -5.64 14.37
CA ALA A 236 6.78 -4.56 15.34
C ALA A 236 7.74 -3.39 15.06
N GLY A 237 9.02 -3.69 14.82
CA GLY A 237 10.05 -2.69 14.52
C GLY A 237 9.76 -1.93 13.22
N THR A 238 9.48 -2.64 12.12
CA THR A 238 9.12 -2.02 10.84
C THR A 238 7.84 -1.22 10.94
N THR A 239 6.83 -1.70 11.66
CA THR A 239 5.58 -0.94 11.87
C THR A 239 5.83 0.35 12.64
N ALA A 240 6.63 0.31 13.70
CA ALA A 240 7.01 1.50 14.45
C ALA A 240 7.78 2.50 13.59
N VAL A 241 8.74 2.03 12.78
CA VAL A 241 9.49 2.87 11.84
C VAL A 241 8.57 3.48 10.79
N VAL A 242 7.66 2.70 10.19
CA VAL A 242 6.65 3.19 9.23
C VAL A 242 5.84 4.32 9.86
N TRP A 243 5.36 4.13 11.09
CA TRP A 243 4.65 5.17 11.83
C TRP A 243 5.46 6.45 11.99
N VAL A 244 6.68 6.34 12.54
CA VAL A 244 7.54 7.51 12.75
C VAL A 244 7.83 8.24 11.43
N VAL A 245 8.12 7.48 10.36
CA VAL A 245 8.41 8.04 9.04
C VAL A 245 7.19 8.75 8.44
N LEU A 246 6.00 8.13 8.52
CA LEU A 246 4.75 8.75 8.06
C LEU A 246 4.44 10.03 8.84
N VAL A 247 4.62 10.03 10.17
CA VAL A 247 4.44 11.23 11.00
C VAL A 247 5.39 12.35 10.58
N VAL A 248 6.69 12.06 10.47
CA VAL A 248 7.70 13.06 10.10
C VAL A 248 7.44 13.63 8.70
N LEU A 249 7.09 12.77 7.73
CA LEU A 249 6.74 13.20 6.39
C LEU A 249 5.45 14.02 6.36
N GLY A 250 4.44 13.62 7.13
CA GLY A 250 3.21 14.38 7.29
C GLY A 250 3.46 15.79 7.81
N VAL A 251 4.29 15.92 8.85
CA VAL A 251 4.71 17.23 9.38
C VAL A 251 5.46 18.05 8.31
N ALA A 252 6.39 17.42 7.58
CA ALA A 252 7.13 18.10 6.52
C ALA A 252 6.21 18.61 5.40
N VAL A 253 5.22 17.81 4.97
CA VAL A 253 4.25 18.22 3.94
C VAL A 253 3.29 19.29 4.46
N ALA A 254 2.88 19.24 5.74
CA ALA A 254 2.10 20.30 6.37
C ALA A 254 2.85 21.64 6.34
N LEU A 255 4.14 21.63 6.70
CA LEU A 255 4.99 22.83 6.65
C LEU A 255 5.18 23.34 5.21
N LEU A 256 5.43 22.45 4.26
CA LEU A 256 5.59 22.82 2.84
C LEU A 256 4.30 23.37 2.24
N SER A 257 3.15 22.76 2.54
CA SER A 257 1.84 23.21 2.06
C SER A 257 1.44 24.56 2.66
N ALA A 258 1.69 24.78 3.96
CA ALA A 258 1.53 26.09 4.59
C ALA A 258 2.42 27.15 3.93
N GLY A 259 3.69 26.82 3.67
CA GLY A 259 4.61 27.71 2.96
C GLY A 259 4.14 28.04 1.53
N LEU A 260 3.64 27.05 0.80
CA LEU A 260 3.05 27.23 -0.53
C LEU A 260 1.81 28.13 -0.49
N GLY A 261 0.96 28.01 0.54
CA GLY A 261 -0.20 28.88 0.72
C GLY A 261 0.19 30.34 0.90
N VAL A 262 1.21 30.62 1.73
CA VAL A 262 1.75 31.97 1.92
C VAL A 262 2.31 32.53 0.61
N LEU A 263 3.06 31.72 -0.14
CA LEU A 263 3.60 32.14 -1.45
C LEU A 263 2.50 32.40 -2.48
N LEU A 264 1.47 31.55 -2.53
CA LEU A 264 0.36 31.68 -3.47
C LEU A 264 -0.42 32.99 -3.21
N VAL A 265 -0.70 33.30 -1.95
CA VAL A 265 -1.36 34.55 -1.54
C VAL A 265 -0.53 35.75 -1.97
N GLY A 266 0.78 35.71 -1.71
CA GLY A 266 1.70 36.77 -2.11
C GLY A 266 1.81 36.96 -3.63
N ALA A 267 1.76 35.88 -4.40
CA ALA A 267 1.97 35.91 -5.85
C ALA A 267 0.70 36.15 -6.68
N THR A 268 -0.48 35.72 -6.18
CA THR A 268 -1.73 35.69 -6.95
C THR A 268 -2.86 36.52 -6.35
N ALA A 269 -2.62 37.17 -5.20
CA ALA A 269 -3.63 37.93 -4.45
C ALA A 269 -4.90 37.11 -4.14
N THR A 270 -4.78 35.78 -4.06
CA THR A 270 -5.88 34.91 -3.64
C THR A 270 -6.35 35.27 -2.23
N PRO A 271 -7.67 35.40 -1.99
CA PRO A 271 -8.19 35.74 -0.67
C PRO A 271 -7.80 34.71 0.38
N MET A 272 -7.41 35.16 1.58
CA MET A 272 -6.93 34.24 2.62
C MET A 272 -7.99 33.22 3.05
N GLY A 273 -9.27 33.61 3.07
CA GLY A 273 -10.36 32.68 3.35
C GLY A 273 -10.52 31.56 2.32
N ALA A 274 -10.09 31.77 1.07
CA ALA A 274 -10.07 30.70 0.06
C ALA A 274 -8.88 29.73 0.28
N VAL A 275 -7.75 30.22 0.80
CA VAL A 275 -6.58 29.42 1.14
C VAL A 275 -6.80 28.59 2.41
N GLU A 276 -7.43 29.19 3.43
CA GLU A 276 -7.84 28.49 4.65
C GLU A 276 -8.92 27.43 4.35
N GLY A 277 -9.89 27.76 3.48
CA GLY A 277 -10.92 26.83 3.03
C GLY A 277 -10.41 25.68 2.17
N ALA A 278 -9.28 25.86 1.47
CA ALA A 278 -8.62 24.81 0.69
C ALA A 278 -7.80 23.83 1.56
N GLY A 279 -7.80 24.00 2.89
CA GLY A 279 -7.13 23.09 3.82
C GLY A 279 -5.61 23.08 3.71
N MET A 280 -4.98 24.15 3.20
CA MET A 280 -3.52 24.25 3.19
C MET A 280 -2.95 24.24 4.61
N GLY A 281 -2.00 23.34 4.88
CA GLY A 281 -1.48 23.09 6.22
C GLY A 281 -2.30 22.08 7.04
N LEU A 282 -3.45 21.61 6.53
CA LEU A 282 -4.19 20.49 7.12
C LEU A 282 -3.68 19.18 6.53
N TRP A 283 -2.75 18.54 7.24
CA TRP A 283 -2.48 17.12 7.03
C TRP A 283 -3.38 16.29 7.93
N PRO A 284 -3.79 15.07 7.54
CA PRO A 284 -4.43 14.16 8.46
C PRO A 284 -3.55 14.00 9.70
N GLU A 285 -4.14 14.15 10.89
CA GLU A 285 -3.45 13.89 12.13
C GLU A 285 -2.84 12.48 12.11
N PRO A 286 -1.70 12.24 12.76
CA PRO A 286 -1.04 10.94 12.75
C PRO A 286 -1.99 9.80 13.23
N ASP A 287 -2.93 10.11 14.10
CA ASP A 287 -3.95 9.16 14.60
C ASP A 287 -5.19 9.07 13.71
N SER A 288 -5.15 9.65 12.51
CA SER A 288 -6.26 9.60 11.55
C SER A 288 -6.55 8.15 11.13
N TRP A 289 -7.84 7.85 10.99
CA TRP A 289 -8.34 6.54 10.58
C TRP A 289 -7.66 6.00 9.32
N THR A 290 -7.27 6.86 8.39
CA THR A 290 -6.57 6.49 7.16
C THR A 290 -5.18 5.91 7.44
N HIS A 291 -4.41 6.50 8.35
CA HIS A 291 -3.09 5.99 8.74
C HIS A 291 -3.22 4.67 9.52
N LEU A 292 -4.20 4.57 10.41
CA LEU A 292 -4.50 3.34 11.14
C LEU A 292 -4.88 2.18 10.21
N LEU A 293 -5.70 2.43 9.19
CA LEU A 293 -6.12 1.42 8.23
C LEU A 293 -5.01 1.01 7.25
N ALA A 294 -4.21 1.97 6.79
CA ALA A 294 -3.01 1.69 5.99
C ALA A 294 -2.04 0.79 6.78
N THR A 295 -1.83 1.10 8.06
CA THR A 295 -1.01 0.29 8.97
C THR A 295 -1.61 -1.10 9.19
N GLY A 296 -2.94 -1.19 9.41
CA GLY A 296 -3.64 -2.47 9.58
C GLY A 296 -3.54 -3.36 8.34
N THR A 297 -3.68 -2.78 7.15
CA THR A 297 -3.54 -3.46 5.86
C THR A 297 -2.11 -3.97 5.66
N PHE A 298 -1.12 -3.14 6.00
CA PHE A 298 0.29 -3.54 6.02
C PHE A 298 0.55 -4.70 6.98
N LEU A 299 0.09 -4.61 8.23
CA LEU A 299 0.25 -5.65 9.25
C LEU A 299 -0.36 -6.97 8.80
N ALA A 300 -1.57 -6.95 8.25
CA ALA A 300 -2.22 -8.13 7.71
C ALA A 300 -1.40 -8.73 6.55
N GLY A 301 -0.85 -7.90 5.65
CA GLY A 301 0.06 -8.35 4.60
C GLY A 301 1.37 -8.94 5.13
N ALA A 302 1.97 -8.32 6.15
CA ALA A 302 3.20 -8.80 6.80
C ALA A 302 3.00 -10.18 7.45
N VAL A 303 1.86 -10.37 8.14
CA VAL A 303 1.48 -11.67 8.71
C VAL A 303 1.25 -12.70 7.61
N GLY A 304 0.57 -12.34 6.51
CA GLY A 304 0.41 -13.21 5.35
C GLY A 304 1.74 -13.65 4.75
N LEU A 305 2.70 -12.73 4.65
CA LEU A 305 4.06 -13.01 4.16
C LEU A 305 4.81 -13.96 5.11
N SER A 306 4.61 -13.83 6.43
CA SER A 306 5.15 -14.75 7.43
C SER A 306 4.59 -16.16 7.31
N VAL A 307 3.29 -16.30 7.02
CA VAL A 307 2.68 -17.62 6.73
C VAL A 307 3.29 -18.24 5.48
N VAL A 308 3.50 -17.47 4.41
CA VAL A 308 4.16 -17.96 3.18
C VAL A 308 5.59 -18.42 3.50
N GLN A 309 6.37 -17.61 4.21
CA GLN A 309 7.74 -17.94 4.61
C GLN A 309 7.82 -19.24 5.43
N ARG A 310 7.05 -19.34 6.53
CA ARG A 310 7.10 -20.48 7.45
C ARG A 310 6.60 -21.78 6.84
N THR A 311 5.75 -21.70 5.83
CA THR A 311 5.22 -22.89 5.19
C THR A 311 6.12 -23.36 4.05
N THR A 312 6.94 -22.51 3.45
CA THR A 312 7.87 -22.90 2.37
C THR A 312 8.78 -24.03 2.87
N PRO A 313 8.80 -25.21 2.22
CA PRO A 313 9.71 -26.26 2.64
C PRO A 313 11.13 -25.69 2.47
N GLY A 314 11.88 -25.63 3.57
CA GLY A 314 13.32 -25.44 3.45
C GLY A 314 13.83 -26.53 2.52
N THR A 315 14.67 -26.17 1.55
CA THR A 315 15.62 -27.15 1.05
C THR A 315 16.35 -27.60 2.30
N GLU A 316 16.02 -28.79 2.80
CA GLU A 316 16.80 -29.46 3.83
C GLU A 316 18.23 -29.34 3.36
N GLU A 317 19.00 -28.54 4.09
CA GLU A 317 20.44 -28.58 4.03
C GLU A 317 20.75 -30.05 4.27
N SER A 318 21.15 -30.72 3.18
CA SER A 318 21.42 -32.14 3.16
C SER A 318 22.14 -32.48 4.43
N ASP A 319 21.54 -33.36 5.22
CA ASP A 319 22.07 -33.97 6.43
C ASP A 319 23.25 -34.91 6.07
N ALA A 320 24.12 -34.45 5.17
CA ALA A 320 25.41 -35.02 4.81
C ALA A 320 26.45 -34.57 5.85
N GLY A 321 26.12 -34.80 7.12
CA GLY A 321 26.96 -34.53 8.27
C GLY A 321 26.86 -35.61 9.35
N ALA A 322 25.91 -36.55 9.24
CA ALA A 322 25.96 -37.81 9.97
C ALA A 322 27.01 -38.72 9.31
N ALA A 323 28.28 -38.40 9.52
CA ALA A 323 29.35 -39.36 9.40
C ALA A 323 29.02 -40.51 10.37
N VAL A 324 28.38 -41.56 9.84
CA VAL A 324 28.39 -42.89 10.43
C VAL A 324 29.85 -43.28 10.50
N LYS A 325 30.49 -42.99 11.64
CA LYS A 325 31.69 -43.71 12.04
C LYS A 325 31.25 -45.14 12.25
N GLU A 326 31.37 -45.97 11.22
CA GLU A 326 31.48 -47.41 11.37
C GLU A 326 32.60 -47.66 12.39
N SER A 327 32.19 -48.04 13.59
CA SER A 327 33.06 -48.58 14.62
C SER A 327 33.54 -49.95 14.16
N GLY A 328 34.55 -49.97 13.31
CA GLY A 328 35.38 -51.15 13.09
C GLY A 328 36.20 -51.44 14.34
N THR A 329 35.68 -52.30 15.21
CA THR A 329 36.45 -52.95 16.27
C THR A 329 37.58 -53.79 15.65
N PRO A 330 38.85 -53.64 16.07
CA PRO A 330 39.86 -54.63 15.74
C PRO A 330 39.72 -55.84 16.68
N ARG A 331 39.58 -57.02 16.09
CA ARG A 331 39.99 -58.30 16.67
C ARG A 331 40.84 -59.03 15.66
#